data_AF-A0A1C5XZQ5-F1
#
_entry.id   AF-A0A1C5XZQ5-F1
#
_cell.length_a   1.000
_cell.length_b   1.000
_cell.length_c   1.000
_cell.angle_alpha   90.00
_cell.angle_beta   90.00
_cell.angle_gamma   90.00
#
_symmetry.space_group_name_H-M   'P 1'
#
loop_
_entity.id
_entity.type
_entity.pdbx_description
1 polymer ?
#
loop_
_entity_poly.entity_id
_entity_poly.type
_entity_poly.pdbx_seq_one_letter_code
_entity_poly.pdbx_strand_id
1 'polypeptide(L)'
;MDNKINFYGFETGVLLEKLDKEFDHYACNNKELNYGFYNENNGFFLEKDYKENLKYIRDYVDQGVDGTYGVISFQGSVEIGGEDYKNIKDNDCDLTNMDYSFFKDLSSIEYSVCKKDGKLVENFLEDEIKKLVASKIEKDCPVDMLHLTDRAKYCLKASGITTLKGLLKTPLYDMKNLKNIGKKGYPSIRGELNRICYDIQFNKEQDRINKFIEIEEEMDEIEK
;
A
#
# COMPACT_ATOMS: atom_id res chain seq x y z
N MET A 1 -5.68 15.28 23.87
CA MET A 1 -4.78 15.43 22.70
C MET A 1 -4.13 14.08 22.51
N ASP A 2 -4.22 13.49 21.32
CA ASP A 2 -3.48 12.27 21.03
C ASP A 2 -1.98 12.57 21.11
N ASN A 3 -1.30 12.05 22.13
CA ASN A 3 0.15 12.20 22.32
C ASN A 3 0.94 11.21 21.45
N LYS A 4 0.40 10.85 20.28
CA LYS A 4 0.97 9.84 19.40
C LYS A 4 1.40 10.47 18.08
N ILE A 5 2.45 9.91 17.49
CA ILE A 5 2.94 10.26 16.17
C ILE A 5 3.12 9.00 15.33
N ASN A 6 2.80 9.08 14.05
CA ASN A 6 3.03 7.97 13.13
C ASN A 6 4.53 7.79 12.85
N PHE A 7 4.92 6.56 12.54
CA PHE A 7 6.25 6.26 12.06
C PHE A 7 6.19 5.29 10.89
N TYR A 8 7.25 5.33 10.10
CA TYR A 8 7.37 4.65 8.82
C TYR A 8 8.71 3.92 8.77
N GLY A 9 8.74 2.84 7.99
CA GLY A 9 9.97 2.19 7.56
C GLY A 9 10.28 2.59 6.13
N PHE A 10 11.56 2.68 5.78
CA PHE A 10 12.01 2.67 4.40
C PHE A 10 12.91 1.48 4.12
N GLU A 11 12.87 1.01 2.88
CA GLU A 11 13.83 0.04 2.35
C GLU A 11 14.28 0.49 0.96
N THR A 12 15.56 0.33 0.67
CA THR A 12 16.18 0.63 -0.61
C THR A 12 17.14 -0.48 -1.02
N GLY A 13 17.26 -0.71 -2.33
CA GLY A 13 18.21 -1.68 -2.85
C GLY A 13 17.96 -1.99 -4.32
N VAL A 14 18.08 -3.26 -4.71
CA VAL A 14 17.97 -3.71 -6.12
C VAL A 14 16.82 -4.72 -6.29
N LEU A 15 15.98 -4.50 -7.31
CA LEU A 15 14.96 -5.45 -7.73
C LEU A 15 15.61 -6.57 -8.50
N LEU A 16 15.28 -7.80 -8.11
CA LEU A 16 15.62 -9.01 -8.83
C LEU A 16 14.41 -9.47 -9.63
N GLU A 17 14.63 -9.84 -10.88
CA GLU A 17 13.64 -10.47 -11.75
C GLU A 17 13.69 -11.99 -11.61
N LYS A 18 12.65 -12.69 -12.09
CA LYS A 18 12.53 -14.15 -11.97
C LYS A 18 13.69 -14.96 -12.59
N LEU A 19 14.46 -14.34 -13.48
CA LEU A 19 15.62 -14.97 -14.10
C LEU A 19 16.90 -14.83 -13.26
N ASP A 20 16.89 -13.94 -12.26
CA ASP A 20 18.02 -13.77 -11.36
C ASP A 20 18.12 -14.96 -10.41
N LYS A 21 19.35 -15.47 -10.26
CA LYS A 21 19.64 -16.67 -9.46
C LYS A 21 19.19 -16.54 -8.00
N GLU A 22 19.19 -15.33 -7.47
CA GLU A 22 18.87 -15.04 -6.07
C GLU A 22 17.40 -14.66 -5.86
N PHE A 23 16.59 -14.61 -6.93
CA PHE A 23 15.18 -14.20 -6.88
C PHE A 23 14.41 -14.93 -5.78
N ASP A 24 14.44 -16.26 -5.75
CA ASP A 24 13.66 -17.04 -4.78
C ASP A 24 14.03 -16.73 -3.32
N HIS A 25 15.29 -16.36 -3.08
CA HIS A 25 15.76 -15.97 -1.75
C HIS A 25 15.20 -14.62 -1.34
N TYR A 26 15.20 -13.64 -2.24
CA TYR A 26 14.75 -12.27 -1.94
C TYR A 26 13.26 -12.02 -2.26
N ALA A 27 12.56 -12.99 -2.84
CA ALA A 27 11.11 -13.01 -3.00
C ALA A 27 10.41 -13.78 -1.88
N CYS A 28 11.14 -14.32 -0.90
CA CYS A 28 10.61 -15.24 0.10
C CYS A 28 9.45 -14.67 0.95
N ASN A 29 9.46 -13.35 1.19
CA ASN A 29 8.40 -12.65 1.92
C ASN A 29 7.21 -12.23 1.02
N ASN A 30 7.32 -12.33 -0.30
CA ASN A 30 6.27 -11.90 -1.24
C ASN A 30 6.35 -12.65 -2.60
N LYS A 31 6.18 -13.98 -2.58
CA LYS A 31 6.18 -14.82 -3.80
C LYS A 31 5.07 -14.46 -4.80
N GLU A 32 4.08 -13.70 -4.37
CA GLU A 32 2.98 -13.22 -5.20
C GLU A 32 3.39 -12.03 -6.08
N LEU A 33 4.48 -11.33 -5.74
CA LEU A 33 5.03 -10.26 -6.57
C LEU A 33 6.00 -10.81 -7.63
N ASN A 34 6.14 -10.06 -8.72
CA ASN A 34 7.08 -10.39 -9.79
C ASN A 34 8.53 -9.96 -9.50
N TYR A 35 8.84 -9.56 -8.25
CA TYR A 35 10.12 -9.00 -7.85
C TYR A 35 10.67 -9.68 -6.59
N GLY A 36 11.98 -9.93 -6.58
CA GLY A 36 12.76 -10.16 -5.36
C GLY A 36 13.36 -8.83 -4.90
N PHE A 37 13.39 -8.58 -3.59
CA PHE A 37 13.87 -7.32 -3.02
C PHE A 37 15.21 -7.54 -2.35
N TYR A 38 16.30 -7.31 -3.08
CA TYR A 38 17.63 -7.29 -2.49
C TYR A 38 17.78 -6.00 -1.69
N ASN A 39 17.71 -6.09 -0.37
CA ASN A 39 17.80 -4.96 0.55
C ASN A 39 19.29 -4.56 0.74
N GLU A 40 19.60 -3.30 0.42
CA GLU A 40 20.92 -2.70 0.70
C GLU A 40 20.91 -1.79 1.92
N ASN A 41 19.79 -1.12 2.18
CA ASN A 41 19.64 -0.22 3.31
C ASN A 41 18.17 -0.08 3.71
N ASN A 42 17.94 0.04 5.01
CA ASN A 42 16.62 0.17 5.60
C ASN A 42 16.70 0.95 6.91
N GLY A 43 15.56 1.50 7.35
CA GLY A 43 15.50 2.25 8.59
C GLY A 43 14.11 2.79 8.88
N PHE A 44 13.96 3.45 10.03
CA PHE A 44 12.68 4.01 10.48
C PHE A 44 12.76 5.52 10.62
N PHE A 45 11.64 6.20 10.42
CA PHE A 45 11.53 7.64 10.62
C PHE A 45 10.14 8.05 11.09
N LEU A 46 10.06 9.20 11.76
CA LEU A 46 8.81 9.77 12.24
C LEU A 46 8.08 10.54 11.14
N GLU A 47 6.75 10.63 11.22
CA GLU A 47 5.91 11.33 10.23
C GLU A 47 6.38 12.74 9.88
N LYS A 48 6.90 13.48 10.86
CA LYS A 48 7.44 14.82 10.67
C LYS A 48 8.60 14.87 9.65
N ASP A 49 9.32 13.77 9.47
CA ASP A 49 10.51 13.62 8.63
C ASP A 49 10.17 12.97 7.26
N TYR A 50 8.87 12.75 6.97
CA TYR A 50 8.43 12.02 5.78
C TYR A 50 8.88 12.67 4.47
N LYS A 51 8.83 14.01 4.36
CA LYS A 51 9.23 14.71 3.14
C LYS A 51 10.72 14.58 2.85
N GLU A 52 11.55 14.58 3.89
CA GLU A 52 12.99 14.42 3.76
C GLU A 52 13.34 13.00 3.32
N ASN A 53 12.74 12.00 3.97
CA ASN A 53 12.93 10.59 3.61
C ASN A 53 12.41 10.27 2.20
N LEU A 54 11.26 10.84 1.81
CA LEU A 54 10.76 10.73 0.44
C LEU A 54 11.78 11.28 -0.58
N LYS A 55 12.40 12.42 -0.29
CA LYS A 55 13.44 12.99 -1.16
C LYS A 55 14.68 12.10 -1.18
N TYR A 56 15.17 11.66 -0.02
CA TYR A 56 16.32 10.75 0.10
C TYR A 56 16.15 9.50 -0.75
N ILE A 57 15.00 8.82 -0.63
CA ILE A 57 14.71 7.58 -1.35
C ILE A 57 14.63 7.83 -2.86
N ARG A 58 13.99 8.92 -3.28
CA ARG A 58 13.93 9.29 -4.71
C ARG A 58 15.32 9.55 -5.28
N ASP A 59 16.14 10.30 -4.57
CA ASP A 59 17.49 10.65 -5.01
C ASP A 59 18.39 9.41 -5.08
N TYR A 60 18.27 8.49 -4.10
CA TYR A 60 18.98 7.21 -4.11
C TYR A 60 18.63 6.40 -5.36
N VAL A 61 17.33 6.27 -5.69
CA VAL A 61 16.90 5.53 -6.88
C VAL A 61 17.32 6.22 -8.18
N ASP A 62 17.25 7.55 -8.24
CA ASP A 62 17.64 8.31 -9.44
C ASP A 62 19.15 8.16 -9.75
N GLN A 63 19.98 8.14 -8.70
CA GLN A 63 21.43 7.95 -8.81
C GLN A 63 21.84 6.48 -9.03
N GLY A 64 20.95 5.54 -8.72
CA GLY A 64 21.16 4.10 -8.89
C GLY A 64 21.20 3.63 -10.34
N VAL A 65 21.36 2.32 -10.50
CA VAL A 65 21.27 1.62 -11.80
C VAL A 65 19.82 1.23 -12.10
N ASP A 66 19.53 0.79 -13.32
CA ASP A 66 18.23 0.19 -13.60
C ASP A 66 18.01 -1.02 -12.69
N GLY A 67 16.81 -1.12 -12.12
CA GLY A 67 16.47 -2.07 -11.06
C GLY A 67 16.63 -1.53 -9.64
N THR A 68 17.34 -0.41 -9.42
CA THR A 68 17.37 0.21 -8.08
C THR A 68 15.95 0.62 -7.65
N TYR A 69 15.59 0.35 -6.40
CA TYR A 69 14.28 0.67 -5.84
C TYR A 69 14.36 1.31 -4.46
N GLY A 70 13.23 1.90 -4.08
CA GLY A 70 12.95 2.35 -2.74
C GLY A 70 11.48 2.25 -2.39
N VAL A 71 11.18 1.95 -1.13
CA VAL A 71 9.84 1.77 -0.58
C VAL A 71 9.74 2.53 0.73
N ILE A 72 8.58 3.13 0.99
CA ILE A 72 8.16 3.63 2.31
C ILE A 72 6.92 2.83 2.73
N SER A 73 6.95 2.28 3.93
CA SER A 73 5.83 1.57 4.53
C SER A 73 5.42 2.18 5.87
N PHE A 74 4.12 2.28 6.12
CA PHE A 74 3.59 2.66 7.42
C PHE A 74 3.78 1.53 8.43
N GLN A 75 4.22 1.86 9.64
CA GLN A 75 4.55 0.86 10.66
C GLN A 75 3.65 0.95 11.90
N GLY A 76 3.13 2.14 12.21
CA GLY A 76 2.22 2.35 13.34
C GLY A 76 2.32 3.75 13.91
N SER A 77 1.89 3.90 15.17
CA SER A 77 2.01 5.14 15.93
C SER A 77 2.64 4.89 17.30
N VAL A 78 3.56 5.76 17.70
CA VAL A 78 4.29 5.70 18.98
C VAL A 78 3.95 6.89 19.85
N GLU A 79 4.09 6.74 21.17
CA GLU A 79 3.89 7.86 22.11
C GLU A 79 5.08 8.82 22.07
N ILE A 80 4.80 10.12 21.92
CA ILE A 80 5.83 11.15 21.89
C ILE A 80 6.53 11.22 23.24
N GLY A 81 7.86 11.06 23.22
CA GLY A 81 8.72 11.05 24.41
C GLY A 81 8.94 9.66 25.03
N GLY A 82 8.25 8.63 24.55
CA GLY A 82 8.49 7.22 24.89
C GLY A 82 9.83 6.69 24.36
N GLU A 83 10.15 5.44 24.71
CA GLU A 83 11.38 4.76 24.31
C GLU A 83 11.43 4.55 22.79
N ASP A 84 10.40 3.94 22.21
CA ASP A 84 10.30 3.73 20.75
C ASP A 84 10.44 5.04 19.95
N TYR A 85 9.83 6.12 20.44
CA TYR A 85 9.96 7.45 19.83
C TYR A 85 11.41 7.95 19.80
N LYS A 86 12.17 7.71 20.88
CA LYS A 86 13.59 8.10 20.96
C LYS A 86 14.44 7.21 20.04
N ASN A 87 14.22 5.89 20.07
CA ASN A 87 14.97 4.95 19.24
C ASN A 87 14.81 5.29 17.74
N ILE A 88 13.58 5.52 17.28
CA ILE A 88 13.31 5.92 15.89
C ILE A 88 13.94 7.28 15.58
N LYS A 89 13.78 8.27 16.47
CA LYS A 89 14.29 9.63 16.25
C LYS A 89 15.81 9.67 16.17
N ASP A 90 16.48 8.89 17.01
CA ASP A 90 17.94 8.86 17.11
C ASP A 90 18.55 7.83 16.13
N ASN A 91 17.70 7.19 15.31
CA ASN A 91 18.04 6.12 14.37
C ASN A 91 18.83 4.98 15.04
N ASP A 92 18.48 4.70 16.30
CA ASP A 92 19.09 3.65 17.11
C ASP A 92 18.41 2.32 16.77
N CYS A 93 19.17 1.45 16.11
CA CYS A 93 18.71 0.19 15.54
C CYS A 93 18.41 -0.90 16.59
N ASP A 94 18.44 -0.60 17.90
CA ASP A 94 18.05 -1.55 18.96
C ASP A 94 16.51 -1.74 19.03
N LEU A 95 15.92 -2.00 17.86
CA LEU A 95 14.56 -2.50 17.66
C LEU A 95 14.58 -4.03 17.60
N THR A 96 15.54 -4.66 18.27
CA THR A 96 15.88 -6.10 18.23
C THR A 96 14.71 -7.04 18.55
N ASN A 97 13.61 -6.53 19.09
CA ASN A 97 12.40 -7.28 19.43
C ASN A 97 11.20 -6.99 18.51
N MET A 98 11.31 -6.09 17.53
CA MET A 98 10.23 -5.79 16.62
C MET A 98 10.47 -6.48 15.28
N ASP A 99 9.67 -7.52 15.02
CA ASP A 99 9.56 -8.24 13.75
C ASP A 99 8.93 -7.35 12.68
N TYR A 100 9.56 -6.20 12.40
CA TYR A 100 9.21 -5.29 11.32
C TYR A 100 9.89 -5.80 10.06
N SER A 101 9.28 -6.79 9.43
CA SER A 101 9.51 -6.98 8.00
C SER A 101 9.12 -5.67 7.31
N PHE A 102 10.05 -5.07 6.55
CA PHE A 102 9.78 -3.83 5.80
C PHE A 102 8.64 -4.01 4.77
N PHE A 103 8.45 -5.27 4.38
CA PHE A 103 7.30 -5.82 3.66
C PHE A 103 6.40 -6.66 4.56
N LYS A 104 6.08 -6.22 5.77
CA LYS A 104 5.13 -6.93 6.65
C LYS A 104 3.88 -7.30 5.87
N ASP A 105 3.31 -6.27 5.25
CA ASP A 105 2.07 -6.33 4.50
C ASP A 105 2.15 -5.39 3.28
N LEU A 106 1.75 -5.80 2.06
CA LEU A 106 1.86 -4.89 0.90
C LEU A 106 0.94 -3.66 1.02
N SER A 107 -0.14 -3.79 1.79
CA SER A 107 -1.04 -2.69 2.15
C SER A 107 -0.41 -1.62 3.04
N SER A 108 0.73 -1.89 3.69
CA SER A 108 1.44 -0.87 4.45
C SER A 108 2.28 0.04 3.54
N ILE A 109 2.49 -0.31 2.27
CA ILE A 109 3.28 0.48 1.32
C ILE A 109 2.54 1.77 0.98
N GLU A 110 3.12 2.89 1.38
CA GLU A 110 2.62 4.24 1.12
C GLU A 110 3.21 4.83 -0.17
N TYR A 111 4.46 4.45 -0.44
CA TYR A 111 5.22 4.89 -1.59
C TYR A 111 6.18 3.80 -2.05
N SER A 112 6.31 3.63 -3.36
CA SER A 112 7.39 2.85 -3.95
C SER A 112 7.94 3.59 -5.15
N VAL A 113 9.20 3.37 -5.49
CA VAL A 113 9.81 3.93 -6.70
C VAL A 113 10.90 2.99 -7.17
N CYS A 114 11.04 2.82 -8.48
CA CYS A 114 12.17 2.11 -9.06
C CYS A 114 12.72 2.86 -10.27
N LYS A 115 13.96 2.53 -10.64
CA LYS A 115 14.57 3.00 -11.89
C LYS A 115 14.41 1.92 -12.95
N LYS A 116 13.83 2.30 -14.08
CA LYS A 116 13.61 1.42 -15.23
C LYS A 116 13.83 2.19 -16.51
N ASP A 117 14.64 1.62 -17.40
CA ASP A 117 15.04 2.24 -18.67
C ASP A 117 15.56 3.68 -18.47
N GLY A 118 16.37 3.87 -17.42
CA GLY A 118 16.93 5.16 -17.02
C GLY A 118 15.94 6.17 -16.44
N LYS A 119 14.70 5.78 -16.12
CA LYS A 119 13.64 6.67 -15.62
C LYS A 119 13.10 6.23 -14.26
N LEU A 120 12.70 7.20 -13.45
CA LEU A 120 11.95 6.93 -12.22
C LEU A 120 10.51 6.50 -12.55
N VAL A 121 10.10 5.36 -11.99
CA VAL A 121 8.74 4.84 -12.03
C VAL A 121 8.18 4.86 -10.61
N GLU A 122 7.32 5.83 -10.31
CA GLU A 122 6.70 5.97 -8.99
C GLU A 122 5.48 5.05 -8.82
N ASN A 123 5.30 4.57 -7.59
CA ASN A 123 4.25 3.66 -7.14
C ASN A 123 4.16 2.37 -7.97
N PHE A 124 5.30 1.85 -8.43
CA PHE A 124 5.37 0.67 -9.29
C PHE A 124 4.79 -0.62 -8.67
N LEU A 125 4.66 -0.67 -7.33
CA LEU A 125 4.09 -1.82 -6.62
C LEU A 125 2.57 -1.75 -6.51
N GLU A 126 1.98 -0.57 -6.62
CA GLU A 126 0.54 -0.37 -6.38
C GLU A 126 -0.31 -1.08 -7.46
N ASP A 127 0.17 -1.18 -8.69
CA ASP A 127 -0.49 -1.97 -9.75
C ASP A 127 -0.36 -3.49 -9.51
N GLU A 128 0.77 -3.96 -9.01
CA GLU A 128 0.97 -5.39 -8.68
C GLU A 128 0.09 -5.81 -7.51
N ILE A 129 -0.02 -4.96 -6.48
CA ILE A 129 -0.93 -5.14 -5.33
C ILE A 129 -2.38 -5.23 -5.81
N LYS A 130 -2.80 -4.30 -6.67
CA LYS A 130 -4.16 -4.31 -7.23
C LYS A 130 -4.47 -5.58 -8.01
N LYS A 131 -3.53 -6.07 -8.84
CA LYS A 131 -3.69 -7.32 -9.59
C LYS A 131 -3.85 -8.52 -8.66
N LEU A 132 -3.02 -8.58 -7.62
CA LEU A 132 -3.07 -9.62 -6.62
C LEU A 132 -4.40 -9.63 -5.85
N VAL A 133 -4.87 -8.45 -5.45
CA VAL A 133 -6.15 -8.33 -4.74
C VAL A 133 -7.30 -8.68 -5.67
N ALA A 134 -7.27 -8.24 -6.92
CA ALA A 134 -8.26 -8.59 -7.92
C ALA A 134 -8.35 -10.10 -8.20
N SER A 135 -7.24 -10.85 -8.10
CA SER A 135 -7.23 -12.29 -8.29
C SER A 135 -7.81 -13.07 -7.10
N LYS A 136 -7.81 -12.47 -5.90
CA LYS A 136 -8.37 -13.05 -4.67
C LYS A 136 -9.86 -12.74 -4.46
N ILE A 137 -10.45 -11.83 -5.24
CA ILE A 137 -11.89 -11.51 -5.15
C ILE A 137 -12.72 -12.57 -5.89
N GLU A 138 -13.43 -13.39 -5.12
CA GLU A 138 -14.37 -14.39 -5.64
C GLU A 138 -15.64 -13.74 -6.19
N LYS A 139 -16.33 -12.91 -5.39
CA LYS A 139 -17.56 -12.18 -5.76
C LYS A 139 -17.25 -10.70 -5.94
N ASP A 140 -17.50 -10.16 -7.13
CA ASP A 140 -17.35 -8.72 -7.38
C ASP A 140 -18.47 -7.94 -6.67
N CYS A 141 -18.19 -6.74 -6.18
CA CYS A 141 -19.17 -5.89 -5.50
C CYS A 141 -19.31 -4.52 -6.18
N PRO A 142 -20.51 -3.90 -6.15
CA PRO A 142 -20.69 -2.55 -6.64
C PRO A 142 -19.87 -1.53 -5.85
N VAL A 143 -19.40 -0.46 -6.51
CA VAL A 143 -18.68 0.64 -5.84
C VAL A 143 -19.52 1.34 -4.76
N ASP A 144 -20.84 1.20 -4.81
CA ASP A 144 -21.76 1.76 -3.82
C ASP A 144 -21.65 1.06 -2.45
N MET A 145 -21.15 -0.18 -2.43
CA MET A 145 -20.92 -0.95 -1.20
C MET A 145 -19.57 -0.62 -0.53
N LEU A 146 -18.71 0.15 -1.20
CA LEU A 146 -17.40 0.53 -0.66
C LEU A 146 -17.54 1.69 0.34
N HIS A 147 -16.63 1.77 1.32
CA HIS A 147 -16.58 2.87 2.29
C HIS A 147 -15.93 4.12 1.70
N LEU A 148 -16.49 4.58 0.58
CA LEU A 148 -16.10 5.78 -0.13
C LEU A 148 -17.08 6.91 0.13
N THR A 149 -16.61 8.14 0.01
CA THR A 149 -17.50 9.31 -0.01
C THR A 149 -18.44 9.27 -1.22
N ASP A 150 -19.66 9.81 -1.10
CA ASP A 150 -20.62 9.88 -2.22
C ASP A 150 -20.03 10.54 -3.46
N ARG A 151 -19.17 11.54 -3.25
CA ARG A 151 -18.45 12.21 -4.32
C ARG A 151 -17.48 11.26 -5.03
N ALA A 152 -16.73 10.45 -4.30
CA ALA A 152 -15.83 9.46 -4.88
C ALA A 152 -16.62 8.39 -5.65
N LYS A 153 -17.71 7.86 -5.07
CA LYS A 153 -18.63 6.93 -5.74
C LYS A 153 -19.18 7.50 -7.04
N TYR A 154 -19.63 8.76 -7.02
CA TYR A 154 -20.10 9.45 -8.22
C TYR A 154 -19.01 9.58 -9.29
N CYS A 155 -17.79 9.99 -8.93
CA CYS A 155 -16.70 10.14 -9.89
C CYS A 155 -16.34 8.81 -10.57
N LEU A 156 -16.32 7.71 -9.78
CA LEU A 156 -16.09 6.36 -10.31
C LEU A 156 -17.16 5.97 -11.33
N LYS A 157 -18.44 6.09 -10.95
CA LYS A 157 -19.57 5.74 -11.83
C LYS A 157 -19.63 6.61 -13.09
N ALA A 158 -19.35 7.90 -12.96
CA ALA A 158 -19.29 8.83 -14.10
C ALA A 158 -18.18 8.48 -15.11
N SER A 159 -17.16 7.75 -14.66
CA SER A 159 -16.07 7.23 -15.48
C SER A 159 -16.26 5.76 -15.89
N GLY A 160 -17.44 5.18 -15.67
CA GLY A 160 -17.76 3.80 -16.03
C GLY A 160 -17.20 2.75 -15.06
N ILE A 161 -16.65 3.17 -13.92
CA ILE A 161 -16.13 2.27 -12.88
C ILE A 161 -17.27 2.02 -11.88
N THR A 162 -17.98 0.91 -12.07
CA THR A 162 -19.17 0.57 -11.28
C THR A 162 -18.95 -0.56 -10.28
N THR A 163 -17.82 -1.29 -10.35
CA THR A 163 -17.51 -2.42 -9.46
C THR A 163 -16.10 -2.35 -8.88
N LEU A 164 -15.85 -3.10 -7.81
CA LEU A 164 -14.54 -3.22 -7.17
C LEU A 164 -13.48 -3.81 -8.11
N LYS A 165 -13.79 -4.87 -8.88
CA LYS A 165 -12.85 -5.39 -9.89
C LYS A 165 -12.57 -4.35 -10.98
N GLY A 166 -13.56 -3.56 -11.38
CA GLY A 166 -13.37 -2.44 -12.30
C GLY A 166 -12.42 -1.38 -11.71
N LEU A 167 -12.60 -1.05 -10.44
CA LEU A 167 -11.74 -0.12 -9.72
C LEU A 167 -10.29 -0.63 -9.63
N LEU A 168 -10.09 -1.89 -9.22
CA LEU A 168 -8.76 -2.49 -9.10
C LEU A 168 -8.01 -2.59 -10.43
N LYS A 169 -8.72 -2.79 -11.54
CA LYS A 169 -8.13 -2.82 -12.88
C LYS A 169 -7.79 -1.43 -13.45
N THR A 170 -8.24 -0.36 -12.80
CA THR A 170 -8.01 1.00 -13.29
C THR A 170 -6.58 1.45 -12.94
N PRO A 171 -5.76 1.87 -13.93
CA PRO A 171 -4.43 2.42 -13.67
C PRO A 171 -4.49 3.66 -12.77
N LEU A 172 -3.48 3.85 -11.94
CA LEU A 172 -3.42 4.98 -11.01
C LEU A 172 -3.43 6.33 -11.69
N TYR A 173 -2.74 6.42 -12.83
CA TYR A 173 -2.73 7.62 -13.64
C TYR A 173 -4.17 8.02 -14.04
N ASP A 174 -4.98 7.05 -14.45
CA ASP A 174 -6.36 7.31 -14.85
C ASP A 174 -7.22 7.68 -13.63
N MET A 175 -6.98 7.07 -12.46
CA MET A 175 -7.65 7.43 -11.21
C MET A 175 -7.39 8.88 -10.77
N LYS A 176 -6.14 9.35 -10.87
CA LYS A 176 -5.77 10.74 -10.52
C LYS A 176 -6.41 11.76 -11.45
N ASN A 177 -6.76 11.34 -12.68
CA ASN A 177 -7.32 12.18 -13.73
C ASN A 177 -8.83 11.98 -13.93
N LEU A 178 -9.51 11.28 -13.01
CA LEU A 178 -10.95 11.08 -13.08
C LEU A 178 -11.70 12.42 -13.11
N LYS A 179 -12.66 12.54 -14.02
CA LYS A 179 -13.44 13.76 -14.18
C LYS A 179 -14.18 14.06 -12.86
N ASN A 180 -14.07 15.31 -12.40
CA ASN A 180 -14.67 15.82 -11.16
C ASN A 180 -14.06 15.30 -9.84
N ILE A 181 -12.95 14.55 -9.89
CA ILE A 181 -12.26 14.11 -8.69
C ILE A 181 -11.59 15.32 -8.02
N GLY A 182 -12.13 15.74 -6.87
CA GLY A 182 -11.59 16.86 -6.12
C GLY A 182 -10.30 16.47 -5.40
N LYS A 183 -9.60 17.45 -4.81
CA LYS A 183 -8.34 17.21 -4.04
C LYS A 183 -8.43 16.10 -2.98
N LYS A 184 -9.62 15.86 -2.41
CA LYS A 184 -9.87 14.81 -1.40
C LYS A 184 -10.39 13.49 -1.98
N GLY A 185 -10.81 13.46 -3.25
CA GLY A 185 -11.43 12.28 -3.87
C GLY A 185 -10.43 11.16 -4.10
N TYR A 186 -9.28 11.46 -4.70
CA TYR A 186 -8.24 10.46 -4.94
C TYR A 186 -7.66 9.87 -3.63
N PRO A 187 -7.31 10.68 -2.61
CA PRO A 187 -6.90 10.13 -1.32
C PRO A 187 -7.93 9.20 -0.68
N SER A 188 -9.23 9.51 -0.79
CA SER A 188 -10.30 8.64 -0.27
C SER A 188 -10.36 7.29 -1.00
N ILE A 189 -10.23 7.29 -2.33
CA ILE A 189 -10.22 6.05 -3.12
C ILE A 189 -8.98 5.22 -2.78
N ARG A 190 -7.81 5.87 -2.70
CA ARG A 190 -6.55 5.21 -2.38
C ARG A 190 -6.56 4.61 -0.97
N GLY A 191 -7.08 5.34 0.02
CA GLY A 191 -7.20 4.83 1.40
C GLY A 191 -8.10 3.60 1.50
N GLU A 192 -9.25 3.61 0.82
CA GLU A 192 -10.16 2.45 0.81
C GLU A 192 -9.57 1.26 0.05
N LEU A 193 -8.85 1.50 -1.05
CA LEU A 193 -8.10 0.46 -1.75
C LEU A 193 -7.03 -0.15 -0.83
N ASN A 194 -6.25 0.66 -0.12
CA ASN A 194 -5.26 0.16 0.83
C ASN A 194 -5.90 -0.72 1.91
N ARG A 195 -7.07 -0.32 2.43
CA ARG A 195 -7.85 -1.11 3.39
C ARG A 195 -8.30 -2.45 2.80
N ILE A 196 -8.93 -2.45 1.62
CA ILE A 196 -9.38 -3.68 0.96
C ILE A 196 -8.20 -4.62 0.64
N CYS A 197 -7.08 -4.05 0.19
CA CYS A 197 -5.85 -4.78 -0.06
C CYS A 197 -5.31 -5.45 1.23
N TYR A 198 -5.36 -4.73 2.35
CA TYR A 198 -5.01 -5.27 3.68
C TYR A 198 -5.93 -6.45 4.04
N ASP A 199 -7.24 -6.23 4.00
CA ASP A 199 -8.25 -7.19 4.44
C ASP A 199 -8.19 -8.53 3.67
N ILE A 200 -7.95 -8.45 2.35
CA ILE A 200 -7.87 -9.61 1.45
C ILE A 200 -6.51 -10.32 1.54
N GLN A 201 -5.40 -9.60 1.72
CA GLN A 201 -4.07 -10.24 1.83
C GLN A 201 -3.90 -11.02 3.14
N PHE A 202 -4.47 -10.53 4.24
CA PHE A 202 -4.25 -11.10 5.58
C PHE A 202 -5.32 -12.08 6.02
N ASN A 203 -6.30 -12.39 5.16
CA ASN A 203 -7.33 -13.39 5.43
C ASN A 203 -8.07 -13.16 6.77
N LYS A 204 -8.06 -11.93 7.29
CA LYS A 204 -8.75 -11.56 8.54
C LYS A 204 -10.21 -11.19 8.32
N GLU A 205 -10.62 -11.09 7.06
CA GLU A 205 -11.92 -10.56 6.66
C GLU A 205 -12.59 -11.34 5.52
N GLN A 206 -12.16 -12.55 5.11
CA GLN A 206 -13.07 -13.36 4.27
C GLN A 206 -14.37 -13.61 5.05
N ASP A 207 -14.26 -13.86 6.37
CA ASP A 207 -15.41 -13.96 7.27
C ASP A 207 -16.12 -12.62 7.53
N ARG A 208 -15.46 -11.47 7.44
CA ARG A 208 -16.12 -10.17 7.69
C ARG A 208 -16.79 -9.62 6.44
N ILE A 209 -16.19 -9.76 5.26
CA ILE A 209 -16.83 -9.44 3.99
C ILE A 209 -18.01 -10.39 3.77
N ASN A 210 -17.87 -11.70 4.04
CA ASN A 210 -18.99 -12.64 3.99
C ASN A 210 -20.06 -12.30 5.03
N LYS A 211 -19.68 -11.93 6.26
CA LYS A 211 -20.64 -11.52 7.29
C LYS A 211 -21.32 -10.18 7.01
N PHE A 212 -20.66 -9.25 6.32
CA PHE A 212 -21.29 -8.03 5.81
C PHE A 212 -22.32 -8.34 4.72
N ILE A 213 -22.02 -9.29 3.83
CA ILE A 213 -22.94 -9.78 2.80
C ILE A 213 -24.13 -10.54 3.42
N GLU A 214 -23.89 -11.40 4.42
CA GLU A 214 -24.95 -12.14 5.14
C GLU A 214 -25.87 -11.20 5.95
N ILE A 215 -25.32 -10.16 6.59
CA ILE A 215 -26.11 -9.18 7.35
C ILE A 215 -27.04 -8.38 6.43
N GLU A 216 -26.62 -8.05 5.20
CA GLU A 216 -27.48 -7.37 4.22
C GLU A 216 -28.56 -8.29 3.64
N GLU A 217 -28.24 -9.57 3.38
CA GLU A 217 -29.21 -10.57 2.90
C GLU A 217 -30.28 -10.88 3.97
N GLU A 218 -29.92 -10.90 5.27
CA GLU A 218 -30.88 -11.06 6.38
C GLU A 218 -31.79 -9.82 6.58
N MET A 219 -31.29 -8.61 6.32
CA MET A 219 -32.08 -7.38 6.43
C MET A 219 -33.12 -7.25 5.30
N ASP A 220 -32.79 -7.67 4.08
CA ASP A 220 -33.69 -7.68 2.93
C ASP A 220 -34.83 -8.74 3.04
N GLU A 221 -34.65 -9.79 3.86
CA GLU A 221 -35.68 -10.78 4.16
C GLU A 221 -36.66 -10.33 5.25
N ILE A 222 -36.24 -9.44 6.16
CA ILE A 222 -37.07 -8.88 7.23
C ILE A 222 -38.00 -7.77 6.69
N GLU A 223 -37.68 -7.17 5.54
CA GLU A 223 -38.47 -6.11 4.89
C GLU A 223 -39.46 -6.59 3.80
N LYS A 224 -39.69 -7.91 3.68
CA LYS A 224 -40.74 -8.52 2.82
C LYS A 224 -41.91 -9.07 3.62
#